data_AF-A0A222GDF9-F1
#
_entry.id   AF-A0A222GDF9-F1
#
_cell.length_a   1.000
_cell.length_b   1.000
_cell.length_c   1.000
_cell.angle_alpha   90.00
_cell.angle_beta   90.00
_cell.angle_gamma   90.00
#
_symmetry.space_group_name_H-M   'P 1'
#
loop_
_entity.id
_entity.type
_entity.pdbx_description
1 polymer ?
#
loop_
_entity_poly.entity_id
_entity_poly.type
_entity_poly.pdbx_seq_one_letter_code
_entity_poly.pdbx_strand_id
1 'polypeptide(L)' 'MVKYALLSAAIFLASGCASLGVEPWERDLLAKDEMALTSSPIDSALDDHIYFSKEASSGGKSFGGGGCGCN' A
#
# COMPACT_ATOMS: atom_id res chain seq x y z
N MET A 1 -19.95 -12.99 -32.67
CA MET A 1 -19.16 -14.01 -31.93
C MET A 1 -17.81 -13.45 -31.47
N VAL A 2 -16.96 -12.92 -32.37
CA VAL A 2 -15.65 -12.34 -32.02
C VAL A 2 -15.71 -11.22 -30.96
N LYS A 3 -16.75 -10.37 -30.99
CA LYS A 3 -16.91 -9.28 -30.01
C LYS A 3 -17.11 -9.77 -28.57
N TYR A 4 -17.83 -10.86 -28.38
CA TYR A 4 -18.03 -11.46 -27.05
C TYR A 4 -16.76 -12.18 -26.56
N ALA A 5 -15.98 -12.77 -27.48
CA ALA A 5 -14.69 -13.38 -27.17
C ALA A 5 -13.63 -12.35 -26.74
N LEU A 6 -13.62 -11.16 -27.35
CA LEU A 6 -12.74 -10.06 -26.93
C LEU A 6 -13.12 -9.51 -25.54
N LEU A 7 -14.42 -9.41 -25.27
CA LEU A 7 -14.93 -8.95 -23.97
C LEU A 7 -14.58 -9.92 -22.84
N SER A 8 -14.74 -11.24 -23.06
CA SER A 8 -14.35 -12.23 -22.05
C SER A 8 -12.84 -12.26 -21.81
N ALA A 9 -12.03 -12.17 -22.86
CA ALA A 9 -10.57 -12.10 -22.74
C ALA A 9 -10.09 -10.87 -21.95
N ALA A 10 -10.71 -9.70 -22.16
CA ALA A 10 -10.39 -8.49 -21.41
C ALA A 10 -10.68 -8.63 -19.90
N ILE A 11 -11.77 -9.31 -19.54
CA ILE A 11 -12.14 -9.55 -18.14
C ILE A 11 -11.12 -10.48 -17.46
N PHE A 12 -10.67 -11.54 -18.15
CA PHE A 12 -9.64 -12.43 -17.62
C PHE A 12 -8.26 -11.77 -17.48
N LEU A 13 -7.93 -10.79 -18.34
CA LEU A 13 -6.67 -10.04 -18.21
C LEU A 13 -6.74 -8.98 -17.09
N ALA A 14 -7.93 -8.51 -16.74
CA ALA A 14 -8.14 -7.55 -15.66
C ALA A 14 -8.29 -8.22 -14.27
N SER A 15 -8.42 -9.55 -14.20
CA SER A 15 -8.44 -10.24 -12.90
C SER A 15 -7.04 -10.24 -12.29
N GLY A 16 -6.85 -9.42 -11.27
CA GLY A 16 -5.62 -9.38 -10.48
C GLY A 16 -5.43 -10.62 -9.61
N CYS A 17 -4.20 -10.83 -9.17
CA CYS A 17 -3.81 -11.98 -8.34
C CYS A 17 -4.20 -11.84 -6.86
N ALA A 18 -5.47 -11.53 -6.59
CA ALA A 18 -5.97 -11.27 -5.23
C ALA A 18 -6.02 -12.51 -4.33
N SER A 19 -5.87 -13.72 -4.90
CA SER A 19 -5.99 -15.01 -4.20
C SER A 19 -4.67 -15.77 -4.10
N LEU A 20 -3.51 -15.11 -4.23
CA LEU A 20 -2.18 -15.73 -4.19
C LEU A 20 -1.71 -16.19 -2.79
N GLY A 21 -2.62 -16.32 -1.83
CA GLY A 21 -2.39 -17.12 -0.64
C GLY A 21 -1.83 -16.41 0.58
N VAL A 22 -1.89 -15.08 0.65
CA VAL A 22 -1.64 -14.36 1.91
C VAL A 22 -2.82 -13.46 2.21
N GLU A 23 -3.54 -13.80 3.26
CA GLU A 23 -4.65 -13.00 3.76
C GLU A 23 -4.10 -11.68 4.35
N PRO A 24 -4.82 -10.55 4.26
CA PRO A 24 -4.30 -9.26 4.69
C PRO A 24 -3.79 -9.21 6.14
N TRP A 25 -4.38 -10.00 7.04
CA TRP A 25 -3.98 -10.10 8.45
C TRP A 25 -2.75 -10.99 8.69
N GLU A 26 -2.37 -11.84 7.73
CA GLU A 26 -1.17 -12.68 7.82
C GLU A 26 0.11 -11.88 7.51
N ARG A 27 -0.03 -10.65 6.99
CA ARG A 27 1.11 -9.78 6.67
C ARG A 27 1.96 -9.45 7.89
N ASP A 28 1.36 -9.36 9.09
CA ASP A 28 2.11 -9.10 10.33
C ASP A 28 3.01 -10.29 10.71
N LEU A 29 2.52 -11.52 10.52
CA LEU A 29 3.23 -12.75 10.89
C LEU A 29 4.31 -13.16 9.88
N LEU A 30 4.12 -12.82 8.60
CA LEU A 30 5.04 -13.18 7.51
C LEU A 30 5.99 -12.05 7.10
N ALA A 31 5.75 -10.82 7.56
CA ALA A 31 6.67 -9.71 7.32
C ALA A 31 7.98 -9.94 8.07
N LYS A 32 9.08 -9.78 7.35
CA LYS A 32 10.41 -9.70 7.95
C LYS A 32 10.80 -8.23 8.11
N ASP A 33 11.74 -7.94 9.01
CA ASP A 33 12.27 -6.59 9.22
C ASP A 33 12.83 -5.96 7.92
N GLU A 34 13.42 -6.77 7.03
CA GLU A 34 13.92 -6.35 5.72
C GLU A 34 12.83 -5.90 4.73
N MET A 35 11.56 -6.20 5.01
CA MET A 35 10.41 -5.81 4.19
C MET A 35 9.78 -4.49 4.66
N ALA A 36 10.36 -3.84 5.67
CA ALA A 36 9.91 -2.53 6.13
C ALA A 36 9.99 -1.49 4.99
N LEU A 37 8.95 -0.66 4.87
CA LEU A 37 8.88 0.39 3.85
C LEU A 37 9.97 1.45 4.01
N THR A 38 10.53 1.56 5.21
CA THR A 38 11.65 2.43 5.55
C THR A 38 12.77 1.61 6.19
N SER A 39 13.99 1.80 5.70
CA SER A 39 15.19 1.19 6.26
C SER A 39 15.70 1.92 7.51
N SER A 40 15.28 3.16 7.73
CA SER A 40 15.59 3.96 8.92
C SER A 40 14.32 4.57 9.48
N PRO A 41 13.63 3.88 10.40
CA PRO A 41 12.37 4.37 10.96
C PRO A 41 12.54 5.65 11.78
N ILE A 42 13.70 5.84 12.44
CA ILE A 42 13.99 7.03 13.24
C ILE A 42 14.19 8.26 12.37
N ASP A 43 14.98 8.15 11.30
CA ASP A 43 15.20 9.28 10.40
C ASP A 43 13.90 9.67 9.69
N SER A 44 13.12 8.68 9.23
CA SER A 44 11.81 8.92 8.63
C SER A 44 10.84 9.61 9.59
N ALA A 45 10.81 9.20 10.87
CA ALA A 45 9.95 9.82 11.87
C ALA A 45 10.38 11.27 12.17
N LEU A 46 11.69 11.55 12.19
CA LEU A 46 12.21 12.89 12.37
C LEU A 46 11.86 13.80 11.20
N ASP A 47 12.04 13.32 9.97
CA ASP A 47 11.68 14.05 8.76
C ASP A 47 10.18 14.35 8.72
N ASP A 48 9.35 13.38 9.07
CA ASP A 48 7.90 13.55 9.13
C ASP A 48 7.49 14.56 10.22
N HIS A 49 8.14 14.55 11.38
CA HIS A 49 7.93 15.55 12.43
C HIS A 49 8.29 16.96 11.96
N ILE A 50 9.43 17.13 11.26
CA ILE A 50 9.84 18.41 10.69
C ILE A 50 8.85 18.86 9.61
N TYR A 51 8.46 17.94 8.72
CA TYR A 51 7.53 18.22 7.62
C TYR A 51 6.17 18.68 8.15
N PHE A 52 5.59 17.93 9.09
CA PHE A 52 4.32 18.29 9.72
C PHE A 52 4.41 19.64 10.42
N SER A 53 5.50 19.90 11.15
CA SER A 53 5.71 21.19 11.83
C SER A 53 5.74 22.38 10.87
N LYS A 54 6.12 22.16 9.60
CA LYS A 54 6.22 23.22 8.57
C LYS A 54 4.97 23.31 7.70
N GLU A 55 4.31 22.18 7.42
CA GLU A 55 3.34 22.06 6.33
C GLU A 55 2.05 21.32 6.74
N ALA A 56 1.72 21.26 8.04
CA ALA A 56 0.54 20.56 8.56
C ALA A 56 -0.78 20.89 7.83
N SER A 57 -0.95 22.10 7.30
CA SER A 57 -2.16 22.49 6.56
C SER A 57 -2.29 21.86 5.17
N SER A 58 -1.21 21.31 4.63
CA SER A 58 -1.14 20.69 3.29
C SER A 58 -1.52 19.20 3.31
N GLY A 59 -1.69 18.61 4.50
CA GLY A 59 -1.79 17.17 4.71
C GLY A 59 -0.40 16.52 4.79
N GLY A 60 -0.18 15.69 5.81
CA GLY A 60 1.02 14.88 5.98
C GLY A 60 1.00 13.56 5.20
N LYS A 61 2.11 12.83 5.26
CA LYS A 61 2.24 11.49 4.70
C LYS A 61 1.26 10.53 5.39
N SER A 62 0.26 10.06 4.66
CA SER A 62 -0.61 8.97 5.11
C SER A 62 0.17 7.65 5.05
N PHE A 63 0.20 6.92 6.16
CA PHE A 63 0.91 5.65 6.28
C PHE A 63 0.28 4.59 5.36
N GLY A 64 1.00 4.22 4.30
CA GLY A 64 0.65 3.12 3.38
C GLY A 64 0.78 1.73 3.99
N GLY A 65 0.48 1.59 5.28
CA GLY A 65 0.58 0.38 6.09
C GLY A 65 -0.65 0.19 6.98
N GLY A 66 -1.84 0.11 6.37
CA GLY A 66 -3.00 -0.51 7.01
C GLY A 66 -3.76 0.29 8.08
N GLY A 67 -4.01 1.59 7.88
CA GLY A 67 -5.01 2.30 8.68
C GLY A 67 -5.78 3.36 7.90
N CYS A 68 -6.83 3.90 8.53
CA CYS A 68 -7.91 4.75 7.96
C CYS A 68 -7.44 6.02 7.19
N GLY A 69 -6.14 6.28 7.08
CA GLY A 69 -5.59 7.25 6.12
C GLY A 69 -6.03 8.70 6.33
N CYS A 70 -6.52 9.05 7.51
CA CYS A 70 -6.77 10.44 7.89
C CYS A 70 -5.52 11.00 8.58
N ASN A 71 -5.06 12.16 8.09
CA ASN A 71 -4.20 13.06 8.88
C ASN A 71 -4.96 13.56 10.11
#